data_AF-A0A258BKL3-F1
#
_entry.id   AF-A0A258BKL3-F1
#
_cell.length_a   1.000
_cell.length_b   1.000
_cell.length_c   1.000
_cell.angle_alpha   90.00
_cell.angle_beta   90.00
_cell.angle_gamma   90.00
#
_symmetry.space_group_name_H-M   'P 1'
#
loop_
_entity.id
_entity.type
_entity.pdbx_description
1 polymer ?
#
loop_
_entity_poly.entity_id
_entity_poly.type
_entity_poly.pdbx_seq_one_letter_code
_entity_poly.pdbx_strand_id
1 'polypeptide(L)'
;MTGKGTLNPATRERIRALAAEHDFTLNVAAQNLRLGRTGAIAVVLPLGHDRGQQLSDPFFTAMLGHLAEALSEREYDLLLSRVRPESDDWLDRFMRSGRADGVIVIGQSDQHHVLDRAGEEGVLPMVVWGARDPGGNYITVGTDNLAGGAMAARHLLARGRRKLAFFGNVAAAEFAVRHAGFVSALPDDIRESAVLVPIGLTPEASYQAARSFFADGHRPDGIFAASDIVAMSVLTAAAEAGIAVPEQLSLVGFDDILLARLATPPLTTIRQDIEGGAHTLVDLLFRSMNGNDIASVQSAPTLVERGSS
;
A
#
# COMPACT_ATOMS: atom_id res chain seq x y z
N MET A 1 -10.73 19.44 33.55
CA MET A 1 -10.52 19.77 32.12
C MET A 1 -11.13 18.78 31.14
N THR A 2 -11.62 17.61 31.59
CA THR A 2 -12.22 16.56 30.76
C THR A 2 -13.61 16.88 30.16
N GLY A 3 -14.12 18.10 30.32
CA GLY A 3 -15.43 18.56 29.81
C GLY A 3 -16.68 17.88 30.39
N LYS A 4 -16.55 16.67 30.97
CA LYS A 4 -17.65 15.88 31.53
C LYS A 4 -17.94 16.33 32.97
N GLY A 5 -18.94 17.20 33.09
CA GLY A 5 -19.50 17.70 34.34
C GLY A 5 -20.07 19.12 34.18
N THR A 6 -21.22 19.40 34.82
CA THR A 6 -21.87 20.72 34.89
C THR A 6 -21.07 21.66 35.81
N LEU A 7 -19.84 21.99 35.43
CA LEU A 7 -19.08 23.08 36.04
C LEU A 7 -19.59 24.40 35.48
N ASN A 8 -19.84 25.37 36.36
CA ASN A 8 -20.18 26.72 35.90
C ASN A 8 -19.00 27.34 35.11
N PRO A 9 -19.28 28.27 34.17
CA PRO A 9 -18.25 28.86 33.32
C PRO A 9 -17.10 29.54 34.09
N ALA A 10 -17.41 30.26 35.16
CA ALA A 10 -16.42 30.99 35.96
C ALA A 10 -15.41 30.05 36.66
N THR A 11 -15.88 28.92 37.19
CA THR A 11 -15.00 27.90 37.78
C THR A 11 -14.12 27.24 36.72
N ARG A 12 -14.65 27.03 35.51
CA ARG A 12 -13.89 26.46 34.39
C ARG A 12 -12.75 27.37 33.94
N GLU A 13 -13.02 28.67 33.81
CA GLU A 13 -12.01 29.67 33.46
C GLU A 13 -10.94 29.79 34.54
N ARG A 14 -11.33 29.83 35.82
CA ARG A 14 -10.37 29.88 36.94
C ARG A 14 -9.45 28.66 36.98
N ILE A 15 -9.97 27.47 36.72
CA ILE A 15 -9.17 26.24 36.65
C ILE A 15 -8.22 26.27 35.44
N ARG A 16 -8.65 26.80 34.29
CA ARG A 16 -7.78 26.97 33.11
C ARG A 16 -6.64 27.95 33.36
N ALA A 17 -6.93 29.08 33.99
CA ALA A 17 -5.92 30.08 34.33
C ALA A 17 -4.86 29.51 35.29
N LEU A 18 -5.28 28.81 36.36
CA LEU A 18 -4.37 28.16 37.30
C LEU A 18 -3.53 27.05 36.66
N ALA A 19 -4.12 26.26 35.76
CA ALA A 19 -3.36 25.24 35.04
C ALA A 19 -2.28 25.84 34.14
N ALA A 20 -2.57 26.96 33.46
CA ALA A 20 -1.60 27.68 32.66
C ALA A 20 -0.50 28.34 33.52
N GLU A 21 -0.86 28.90 34.68
CA GLU A 21 0.09 29.51 35.62
C GLU A 21 1.11 28.50 36.18
N HIS A 22 0.73 27.23 36.32
CA HIS A 22 1.56 26.17 36.86
C HIS A 22 2.13 25.22 35.80
N ASP A 23 2.11 25.59 34.52
CA ASP A 23 2.54 24.75 33.39
C ASP A 23 1.96 23.31 33.43
N PHE A 24 0.74 23.18 33.95
CA PHE A 24 0.09 21.90 34.11
C PHE A 24 -0.30 21.33 32.75
N THR A 25 0.31 20.20 32.39
CA THR A 25 -0.05 19.42 31.22
C THR A 25 -0.85 18.18 31.64
N LEU A 26 -1.91 17.88 30.90
CA LEU A 26 -2.68 16.68 31.15
C LEU A 26 -1.85 15.46 30.74
N ASN A 27 -1.74 14.47 31.62
CA ASN A 27 -1.16 13.19 31.25
C ASN A 27 -2.16 12.42 30.37
N VAL A 28 -1.95 12.48 29.05
CA VAL A 28 -2.80 11.83 28.04
C VAL A 28 -2.86 10.31 28.25
N ALA A 29 -1.74 9.68 28.63
CA ALA A 29 -1.71 8.24 28.91
C ALA A 29 -2.61 7.87 30.11
N ALA A 30 -2.60 8.67 31.18
CA ALA A 30 -3.48 8.47 32.34
C ALA A 30 -4.95 8.73 32.00
N GLN A 31 -5.24 9.70 31.11
CA GLN A 31 -6.58 9.96 30.61
C GLN A 31 -7.10 8.79 29.77
N ASN A 32 -6.27 8.30 28.84
CA ASN A 32 -6.60 7.19 27.94
C ASN A 32 -6.80 5.88 28.72
N LEU A 33 -5.93 5.58 29.70
CA LEU A 33 -6.11 4.45 30.62
C LEU A 33 -7.46 4.50 31.32
N ARG A 34 -7.87 5.67 31.83
CA ARG A 34 -9.19 5.85 32.45
C ARG A 34 -10.35 5.66 31.47
N LEU A 35 -10.15 6.01 30.19
CA LEU A 35 -11.14 5.85 29.13
C LEU A 35 -11.15 4.43 28.55
N GLY A 36 -10.26 3.53 29.00
CA GLY A 36 -10.15 2.16 28.47
C GLY A 36 -9.62 2.11 27.04
N ARG A 37 -8.88 3.14 26.61
CA ARG A 37 -8.32 3.25 25.26
C ARG A 37 -6.84 3.61 25.33
N THR A 38 -6.14 3.48 24.23
CA THR A 38 -4.73 3.85 24.07
C THR A 38 -4.58 5.22 23.43
N GLY A 39 -5.55 5.61 22.58
CA GLY A 39 -5.47 6.81 21.74
C GLY A 39 -4.55 6.66 20.54
N ALA A 40 -4.16 5.42 20.20
CA ALA A 40 -3.30 5.13 19.07
C ALA A 40 -3.95 4.10 18.13
N ILE A 41 -3.78 4.31 16.83
CA ILE A 41 -4.05 3.29 15.81
C ILE A 41 -2.71 2.74 15.33
N ALA A 42 -2.59 1.42 15.34
CA ALA A 42 -1.41 0.76 14.82
C ALA A 42 -1.45 0.69 13.30
N VAL A 43 -0.35 1.08 12.64
CA VAL A 43 -0.13 0.79 11.23
C VAL A 43 0.97 -0.25 11.14
N VAL A 44 0.62 -1.45 10.68
CA VAL A 44 1.52 -2.60 10.60
C VAL A 44 1.86 -2.94 9.15
N LEU A 45 3.13 -3.22 8.90
CA LEU A 45 3.64 -3.60 7.57
C LEU A 45 4.28 -4.99 7.66
N PRO A 46 3.55 -6.06 7.29
CA PRO A 46 4.04 -7.41 7.39
C PRO A 46 4.72 -7.82 6.07
N LEU A 47 5.96 -7.39 5.89
CA LEU A 47 6.75 -7.58 4.66
C LEU A 47 7.38 -8.98 4.56
N GLY A 48 6.55 -10.04 4.62
CA GLY A 48 6.99 -11.44 4.60
C GLY A 48 7.56 -11.89 3.26
N HIS A 49 6.90 -11.51 2.15
CA HIS A 49 7.26 -11.88 0.78
C HIS A 49 8.58 -11.28 0.29
N ASP A 50 9.00 -10.14 0.86
CA ASP A 50 10.29 -9.52 0.60
C ASP A 50 10.82 -8.82 1.87
N ARG A 51 11.58 -9.58 2.67
CA ARG A 51 12.18 -9.10 3.92
C ARG A 51 13.15 -7.93 3.72
N GLY A 52 13.68 -7.76 2.50
CA GLY A 52 14.60 -6.67 2.14
C GLY A 52 13.89 -5.36 1.86
N GLN A 53 12.57 -5.37 1.63
CA GLN A 53 11.82 -4.15 1.34
C GLN A 53 11.89 -3.19 2.54
N GLN A 54 12.18 -1.92 2.24
CA GLN A 54 12.38 -0.89 3.24
C GLN A 54 11.09 -0.10 3.48
N LEU A 55 10.92 0.45 4.68
CA LEU A 55 9.79 1.36 4.96
C LEU A 55 9.90 2.68 4.20
N SER A 56 11.10 3.01 3.72
CA SER A 56 11.38 4.16 2.86
C SER A 56 10.90 3.98 1.42
N ASP A 57 10.27 2.86 1.07
CA ASP A 57 9.56 2.72 -0.20
C ASP A 57 8.60 3.91 -0.39
N PRO A 58 8.67 4.63 -1.52
CA PRO A 58 7.83 5.80 -1.76
C PRO A 58 6.34 5.52 -1.68
N PHE A 59 5.88 4.30 -1.99
CA PHE A 59 4.49 3.92 -1.82
C PHE A 59 4.09 3.94 -0.34
N PHE A 60 4.90 3.31 0.53
CA PHE A 60 4.61 3.26 1.97
C PHE A 60 4.69 4.65 2.61
N THR A 61 5.68 5.45 2.24
CA THR A 61 5.81 6.80 2.82
C THR A 61 4.66 7.72 2.42
N ALA A 62 4.17 7.63 1.18
CA ALA A 62 2.97 8.35 0.74
C ALA A 62 1.73 7.91 1.53
N MET A 63 1.47 6.60 1.61
CA MET A 63 0.35 6.04 2.37
C MET A 63 0.40 6.43 3.85
N LEU A 64 1.56 6.31 4.50
CA LEU A 64 1.74 6.69 5.90
C LEU A 64 1.50 8.18 6.15
N GLY A 65 1.89 9.05 5.22
CA GLY A 65 1.61 10.48 5.30
C GLY A 65 0.11 10.77 5.36
N HIS A 66 -0.67 10.22 4.43
CA HIS A 66 -2.11 10.40 4.40
C HIS A 66 -2.83 9.74 5.59
N LEU A 67 -2.36 8.57 6.05
CA LEU A 67 -2.90 7.94 7.26
C LEU A 67 -2.63 8.78 8.51
N ALA A 68 -1.42 9.35 8.65
CA ALA A 68 -1.08 10.19 9.78
C ALA A 68 -1.98 11.43 9.85
N GLU A 69 -2.24 12.07 8.71
CA GLU A 69 -3.16 13.21 8.60
C GLU A 69 -4.59 12.82 8.99
N ALA A 70 -5.15 11.78 8.35
CA ALA A 70 -6.52 11.32 8.61
C ALA A 70 -6.75 10.83 10.05
N LEU A 71 -5.74 10.22 10.69
CA LEU A 71 -5.80 9.82 12.10
C LEU A 71 -5.70 11.03 13.05
N SER A 72 -4.86 12.01 12.72
CA SER A 72 -4.71 13.23 13.52
C SER A 72 -6.02 14.03 13.57
N GLU A 73 -6.77 14.08 12.45
CA GLU A 73 -8.11 14.68 12.40
C GLU A 73 -9.12 14.01 13.35
N ARG A 74 -8.89 12.74 13.70
CA ARG A 74 -9.71 11.97 14.64
C ARG A 74 -9.15 11.97 16.07
N GLU A 75 -8.13 12.78 16.35
CA GLU A 75 -7.40 12.85 17.64
C GLU A 75 -6.74 11.52 18.04
N TYR A 76 -6.22 10.79 17.05
CA TYR A 76 -5.51 9.53 17.25
C TYR A 76 -4.07 9.62 16.76
N ASP A 77 -3.13 9.08 17.56
CA ASP A 77 -1.74 8.93 17.15
C ASP A 77 -1.57 7.73 16.22
N LEU A 78 -0.63 7.84 15.28
CA LEU A 78 -0.18 6.72 14.46
C LEU A 78 0.96 5.97 15.16
N LEU A 79 0.76 4.68 15.46
CA LEU A 79 1.80 3.79 15.94
C LEU A 79 2.33 2.92 14.80
N LEU A 80 3.48 3.28 14.25
CA LEU A 80 4.11 2.51 13.17
C LEU A 80 4.82 1.27 13.72
N SER A 81 4.50 0.09 13.18
CA SER A 81 5.20 -1.15 13.51
C SER A 81 5.57 -1.94 12.25
N ARG A 82 6.87 -2.04 12.00
CA ARG A 82 7.38 -3.03 11.04
C ARG A 82 7.34 -4.40 11.70
N VAL A 83 6.64 -5.34 11.08
CA VAL A 83 6.58 -6.71 11.58
C VAL A 83 7.42 -7.62 10.71
N ARG A 84 8.29 -8.40 11.35
CA ARG A 84 8.88 -9.59 10.74
C ARG A 84 8.03 -10.79 11.15
N PRO A 85 7.22 -11.36 10.25
CA PRO A 85 6.40 -12.52 10.57
C PRO A 85 7.32 -13.76 10.69
N GLU A 86 7.90 -13.94 11.87
CA GLU A 86 8.72 -15.12 12.21
C GLU A 86 7.86 -16.31 12.68
N SER A 87 6.59 -16.06 13.00
CA SER A 87 5.59 -17.02 13.48
C SER A 87 4.20 -16.54 13.11
N ASP A 88 3.26 -17.46 12.90
CA ASP A 88 1.90 -17.13 12.44
C ASP A 88 1.06 -16.36 13.48
N ASP A 89 1.40 -16.41 14.76
CA ASP A 89 0.70 -15.73 15.86
C ASP A 89 1.18 -14.29 16.10
N TRP A 90 1.99 -13.72 15.21
CA TRP A 90 2.54 -12.37 15.36
C TRP A 90 1.45 -11.31 15.53
N LEU A 91 0.36 -11.42 14.77
CA LEU A 91 -0.72 -10.45 14.76
C LEU A 91 -1.57 -10.57 16.02
N ASP A 92 -1.84 -11.80 16.47
CA ASP A 92 -2.58 -12.06 17.70
C ASP A 92 -1.83 -11.49 18.92
N ARG A 93 -0.51 -11.74 19.00
CA ARG A 93 0.33 -11.13 20.05
C ARG A 93 0.31 -9.61 19.98
N PHE A 94 0.33 -9.05 18.78
CA PHE A 94 0.28 -7.60 18.59
C PHE A 94 -1.06 -7.02 19.06
N MET A 95 -2.19 -7.57 18.60
CA MET A 95 -3.53 -7.11 18.97
C MET A 95 -3.78 -7.22 20.47
N ARG A 96 -3.27 -8.28 21.12
CA ARG A 96 -3.42 -8.50 22.57
C ARG A 96 -2.44 -7.68 23.43
N SER A 97 -1.51 -6.95 22.83
CA SER A 97 -0.50 -6.18 23.57
C SER A 97 -1.05 -4.92 24.24
N GLY A 98 -2.27 -4.49 23.91
CA GLY A 98 -2.90 -3.28 24.47
C GLY A 98 -2.21 -1.99 24.05
N ARG A 99 -1.50 -1.99 22.91
CA ARG A 99 -0.74 -0.84 22.39
C ARG A 99 -1.53 0.07 21.44
N ALA A 100 -2.67 -0.41 20.92
CA ALA A 100 -3.50 0.32 19.97
C ALA A 100 -4.98 -0.03 20.16
N ASP A 101 -5.87 0.86 19.70
CA ASP A 101 -7.32 0.68 19.73
C ASP A 101 -7.87 0.05 18.44
N GLY A 102 -7.03 -0.01 17.40
CA GLY A 102 -7.35 -0.58 16.09
C GLY A 102 -6.06 -0.82 15.29
N VAL A 103 -6.14 -1.66 14.26
CA VAL A 103 -5.03 -1.99 13.37
C VAL A 103 -5.37 -1.66 11.92
N ILE A 104 -4.47 -0.93 11.26
CA ILE A 104 -4.42 -0.82 9.81
C ILE A 104 -3.22 -1.65 9.34
N VAL A 105 -3.46 -2.61 8.47
CA VAL A 105 -2.39 -3.41 7.85
C VAL A 105 -2.13 -2.84 6.46
N ILE A 106 -0.88 -2.53 6.11
CA ILE A 106 -0.52 -2.09 4.76
C ILE A 106 0.15 -3.23 3.99
N GLY A 107 -0.57 -3.77 3.01
CA GLY A 107 -0.17 -4.90 2.19
C GLY A 107 -0.43 -6.24 2.88
N GLN A 108 -1.09 -7.17 2.17
CA GLN A 108 -1.32 -8.53 2.66
C GLN A 108 -0.06 -9.40 2.63
N SER A 109 0.91 -9.08 1.76
CA SER A 109 2.08 -9.94 1.54
C SER A 109 1.63 -11.39 1.23
N ASP A 110 2.36 -12.35 1.77
CA ASP A 110 2.10 -13.77 1.93
C ASP A 110 1.38 -14.11 3.25
N GLN A 111 0.74 -13.14 3.91
CA GLN A 111 0.18 -13.26 5.27
C GLN A 111 -1.34 -13.43 5.30
N HIS A 112 -1.95 -13.87 4.19
CA HIS A 112 -3.40 -14.00 4.07
C HIS A 112 -3.99 -14.85 5.22
N HIS A 113 -3.41 -15.99 5.54
CA HIS A 113 -3.92 -16.89 6.61
C HIS A 113 -3.87 -16.25 8.01
N VAL A 114 -2.85 -15.43 8.28
CA VAL A 114 -2.75 -14.71 9.56
C VAL A 114 -3.82 -13.62 9.66
N LEU A 115 -4.03 -12.87 8.57
CA LEU A 115 -5.06 -11.83 8.51
C LEU A 115 -6.46 -12.42 8.60
N ASP A 116 -6.68 -13.57 7.97
CA ASP A 116 -7.95 -14.29 7.99
C ASP A 116 -8.32 -14.74 9.41
N ARG A 117 -7.38 -15.40 10.11
CA ARG A 117 -7.57 -15.79 11.51
C ARG A 117 -7.83 -14.58 12.42
N ALA A 118 -7.08 -13.49 12.26
CA ALA A 118 -7.27 -12.30 13.07
C ALA A 118 -8.64 -11.63 12.81
N GLY A 119 -9.12 -11.66 11.57
CA GLY A 119 -10.46 -11.21 11.19
C GLY A 119 -11.55 -12.07 11.83
N GLU A 120 -11.40 -13.39 11.81
CA GLU A 120 -12.33 -14.35 12.43
C GLU A 120 -12.38 -14.20 13.96
N GLU A 121 -11.22 -14.06 14.62
CA GLU A 121 -11.16 -13.90 16.09
C GLU A 121 -11.73 -12.56 16.56
N GLY A 122 -11.63 -11.51 15.74
CA GLY A 122 -12.20 -10.19 16.04
C GLY A 122 -11.65 -9.54 17.31
N VAL A 123 -10.39 -9.82 17.67
CA VAL A 123 -9.76 -9.34 18.92
C VAL A 123 -9.69 -7.81 18.97
N LEU A 124 -9.41 -7.18 17.83
CA LEU A 124 -9.33 -5.73 17.68
C LEU A 124 -9.83 -5.34 16.28
N PRO A 125 -10.54 -4.20 16.13
CA PRO A 125 -10.91 -3.67 14.82
C PRO A 125 -9.71 -3.60 13.87
N MET A 126 -9.87 -4.16 12.67
CA MET A 126 -8.80 -4.28 11.68
C MET A 126 -9.31 -3.97 10.28
N VAL A 127 -8.54 -3.19 9.54
CA VAL A 127 -8.71 -2.97 8.10
C VAL A 127 -7.38 -3.12 7.38
N VAL A 128 -7.41 -3.57 6.13
CA VAL A 128 -6.21 -3.92 5.37
C VAL A 128 -6.16 -3.15 4.06
N TRP A 129 -5.05 -2.50 3.77
CA TRP A 129 -4.74 -2.08 2.40
C TRP A 129 -4.27 -3.28 1.58
N GLY A 130 -4.93 -3.61 0.48
CA GLY A 130 -4.48 -4.68 -0.40
C GLY A 130 -5.50 -5.16 -1.42
N ALA A 131 -5.28 -6.36 -1.95
CA ALA A 131 -6.18 -7.00 -2.89
C ALA A 131 -7.40 -7.57 -2.18
N ARG A 132 -8.58 -7.41 -2.79
CA ARG A 132 -9.80 -8.01 -2.24
C ARG A 132 -9.72 -9.53 -2.30
N ASP A 133 -9.97 -10.17 -1.17
CA ASP A 133 -10.29 -11.59 -1.11
C ASP A 133 -11.79 -11.78 -0.83
N PRO A 134 -12.60 -12.23 -1.80
CA PRO A 134 -14.03 -12.47 -1.59
C PRO A 134 -14.34 -13.54 -0.53
N GLY A 135 -13.41 -14.44 -0.21
CA GLY A 135 -13.56 -15.48 0.79
C GLY A 135 -12.91 -15.17 2.14
N GLY A 136 -12.21 -14.03 2.26
CA GLY A 136 -11.49 -13.66 3.47
C GLY A 136 -12.39 -13.06 4.56
N ASN A 137 -11.99 -13.25 5.81
CA ASN A 137 -12.65 -12.79 7.03
C ASN A 137 -12.23 -11.37 7.47
N TYR A 138 -11.50 -10.63 6.62
CA TYR A 138 -11.04 -9.27 6.91
C TYR A 138 -11.41 -8.29 5.80
N ILE A 139 -11.55 -7.02 6.22
CA ILE A 139 -11.98 -5.95 5.33
C ILE A 139 -10.77 -5.33 4.64
N THR A 140 -10.90 -5.17 3.31
CA THR A 140 -9.86 -4.61 2.46
C THR A 140 -10.30 -3.29 1.85
N VAL A 141 -9.36 -2.34 1.80
CA VAL A 141 -9.44 -1.15 0.96
C VAL A 141 -8.29 -1.25 -0.03
N GLY A 142 -8.52 -0.98 -1.29
CA GLY A 142 -7.43 -1.00 -2.25
C GLY A 142 -7.86 -0.62 -3.65
N THR A 143 -7.00 -0.93 -4.60
CA THR A 143 -7.24 -0.66 -6.01
C THR A 143 -7.77 -1.91 -6.70
N ASP A 144 -8.59 -1.74 -7.75
CA ASP A 144 -8.88 -2.81 -8.70
C ASP A 144 -7.63 -3.15 -9.53
N ASN A 145 -6.77 -3.99 -8.95
CA ASN A 145 -5.52 -4.45 -9.53
C ASN A 145 -5.73 -5.20 -10.86
N LEU A 146 -6.86 -5.89 -11.02
CA LEU A 146 -7.19 -6.64 -12.23
C LEU A 146 -7.48 -5.65 -13.37
N ALA A 147 -8.31 -4.65 -13.10
CA ALA A 147 -8.58 -3.58 -14.05
C ALA A 147 -7.30 -2.80 -14.41
N GLY A 148 -6.44 -2.52 -13.42
CA GLY A 148 -5.15 -1.84 -13.63
C GLY A 148 -4.21 -2.63 -14.54
N GLY A 149 -4.05 -3.93 -14.32
CA GLY A 149 -3.27 -4.80 -15.22
C GLY A 149 -3.83 -4.83 -16.63
N ALA A 150 -5.16 -4.92 -16.75
CA ALA A 150 -5.83 -4.92 -18.05
C ALA A 150 -5.68 -3.57 -18.79
N MET A 151 -5.63 -2.44 -18.07
CA MET A 151 -5.32 -1.12 -18.65
C MET A 151 -3.89 -1.08 -19.20
N ALA A 152 -2.89 -1.59 -18.46
CA ALA A 152 -1.51 -1.63 -18.91
C ALA A 152 -1.34 -2.48 -20.19
N ALA A 153 -1.97 -3.65 -20.25
CA ALA A 153 -1.99 -4.50 -21.44
C ALA A 153 -2.58 -3.78 -22.65
N ARG A 154 -3.80 -3.22 -22.51
CA ARG A 154 -4.46 -2.48 -23.60
C ARG A 154 -3.64 -1.30 -24.07
N HIS A 155 -2.99 -0.58 -23.16
CA HIS A 155 -2.12 0.54 -23.49
C HIS A 155 -0.93 0.10 -24.35
N LEU A 156 -0.18 -0.92 -23.91
CA LEU A 156 0.97 -1.44 -24.67
C LEU A 156 0.56 -1.93 -26.06
N LEU A 157 -0.58 -2.63 -26.17
CA LEU A 157 -1.13 -3.08 -27.45
C LEU A 157 -1.52 -1.90 -28.35
N ALA A 158 -2.14 -0.86 -27.81
CA ALA A 158 -2.50 0.36 -28.54
C ALA A 158 -1.27 1.13 -29.05
N ARG A 159 -0.12 1.00 -28.36
CA ARG A 159 1.19 1.52 -28.80
C ARG A 159 1.89 0.61 -29.82
N GLY A 160 1.23 -0.47 -30.25
CA GLY A 160 1.74 -1.39 -31.27
C GLY A 160 2.72 -2.43 -30.73
N ARG A 161 2.88 -2.54 -29.40
CA ARG A 161 3.80 -3.50 -28.77
C ARG A 161 3.21 -4.90 -28.78
N ARG A 162 4.06 -5.90 -29.04
CA ARG A 162 3.64 -7.29 -29.26
C ARG A 162 4.49 -8.31 -28.51
N LYS A 163 5.75 -7.98 -28.19
CA LYS A 163 6.66 -8.81 -27.38
C LYS A 163 6.64 -8.30 -25.95
N LEU A 164 5.73 -8.83 -25.16
CA LEU A 164 5.41 -8.27 -23.86
C LEU A 164 6.06 -9.06 -22.71
N ALA A 165 6.44 -8.35 -21.66
CA ALA A 165 6.88 -8.95 -20.41
C ALA A 165 6.24 -8.28 -19.20
N PHE A 166 5.97 -9.06 -18.16
CA PHE A 166 5.57 -8.58 -16.85
C PHE A 166 6.71 -8.76 -15.85
N PHE A 167 7.10 -7.68 -15.18
CA PHE A 167 8.19 -7.66 -14.22
C PHE A 167 7.61 -7.57 -12.81
N GLY A 168 7.60 -8.68 -12.06
CA GLY A 168 7.02 -8.70 -10.71
C GLY A 168 7.05 -10.07 -10.03
N ASN A 169 6.89 -10.07 -8.71
CA ASN A 169 6.78 -11.29 -7.90
C ASN A 169 5.31 -11.65 -7.63
N VAL A 170 4.77 -12.61 -8.37
CA VAL A 170 3.38 -13.07 -8.24
C VAL A 170 3.10 -13.88 -6.97
N ALA A 171 4.09 -14.09 -6.10
CA ALA A 171 3.84 -14.58 -4.73
C ALA A 171 3.14 -13.51 -3.86
N ALA A 172 3.28 -12.22 -4.19
CA ALA A 172 2.53 -11.16 -3.53
C ALA A 172 1.13 -11.02 -4.17
N ALA A 173 0.08 -11.03 -3.34
CA ALA A 173 -1.31 -11.08 -3.78
C ALA A 173 -1.66 -9.98 -4.80
N GLU A 174 -1.30 -8.72 -4.53
CA GLU A 174 -1.60 -7.61 -5.44
C GLU A 174 -0.92 -7.77 -6.80
N PHE A 175 0.34 -8.19 -6.83
CA PHE A 175 1.06 -8.38 -8.09
C PHE A 175 0.54 -9.57 -8.88
N ALA A 176 0.10 -10.63 -8.20
CA ALA A 176 -0.60 -11.75 -8.84
C ALA A 176 -1.86 -11.26 -9.56
N VAL A 177 -2.67 -10.40 -8.93
CA VAL A 177 -3.89 -9.85 -9.51
C VAL A 177 -3.58 -8.87 -10.64
N ARG A 178 -2.56 -8.00 -10.50
CA ARG A 178 -2.07 -7.13 -11.59
C ARG A 178 -1.63 -7.95 -12.81
N HIS A 179 -0.87 -9.01 -12.59
CA HIS A 179 -0.42 -9.94 -13.63
C HIS A 179 -1.60 -10.66 -14.30
N ALA A 180 -2.55 -11.17 -13.52
CA ALA A 180 -3.75 -11.80 -14.05
C ALA A 180 -4.55 -10.85 -14.95
N GLY A 181 -4.72 -9.59 -14.52
CA GLY A 181 -5.39 -8.55 -15.30
C GLY A 181 -4.67 -8.28 -16.61
N PHE A 182 -3.35 -8.16 -16.55
CA PHE A 182 -2.48 -8.00 -17.71
C PHE A 182 -2.67 -9.12 -18.73
N VAL A 183 -2.44 -10.37 -18.31
CA VAL A 183 -2.54 -11.57 -19.16
C VAL A 183 -3.95 -11.75 -19.74
N SER A 184 -5.00 -11.49 -18.94
CA SER A 184 -6.39 -11.65 -19.39
C SER A 184 -6.80 -10.72 -20.53
N ALA A 185 -6.14 -9.57 -20.65
CA ALA A 185 -6.43 -8.56 -21.67
C ALA A 185 -5.58 -8.72 -22.94
N LEU A 186 -4.66 -9.69 -22.98
CA LEU A 186 -3.85 -9.98 -24.16
C LEU A 186 -4.58 -10.89 -25.16
N PRO A 187 -4.40 -10.69 -26.47
CA PRO A 187 -4.72 -11.68 -27.50
C PRO A 187 -3.99 -13.01 -27.24
N ASP A 188 -4.55 -14.13 -27.68
CA ASP A 188 -4.03 -15.46 -27.35
C ASP A 188 -2.57 -15.67 -27.80
N ASP A 189 -2.19 -15.22 -29.00
CA ASP A 189 -0.83 -15.34 -29.54
C ASP A 189 0.21 -14.56 -28.72
N ILE A 190 -0.17 -13.40 -28.21
CA ILE A 190 0.68 -12.58 -27.35
C ILE A 190 0.67 -13.12 -25.93
N ARG A 191 -0.47 -13.62 -25.44
CA ARG A 191 -0.61 -14.20 -24.11
C ARG A 191 0.30 -15.42 -23.93
N GLU A 192 0.35 -16.30 -24.92
CA GLU A 192 1.20 -17.50 -24.91
C GLU A 192 2.69 -17.19 -24.95
N SER A 193 3.08 -16.05 -25.52
CA SER A 193 4.47 -15.62 -25.64
C SER A 193 4.90 -14.57 -24.62
N ALA A 194 3.97 -14.06 -23.80
CA ALA A 194 4.25 -13.07 -22.77
C ALA A 194 5.11 -13.67 -21.66
N VAL A 195 6.17 -12.96 -21.28
CA VAL A 195 7.14 -13.46 -20.31
C VAL A 195 6.86 -12.89 -18.92
N LEU A 196 6.70 -13.76 -17.93
CA LEU A 196 6.78 -13.39 -16.51
C LEU A 196 8.24 -13.37 -16.08
N VAL A 197 8.74 -12.23 -15.63
CA VAL A 197 10.08 -12.04 -15.09
C VAL A 197 9.97 -11.86 -13.56
N PRO A 198 10.28 -12.90 -12.77
CA PRO A 198 10.28 -12.80 -11.32
C PRO A 198 11.42 -11.89 -10.86
N ILE A 199 11.10 -10.90 -10.02
CA ILE A 199 12.07 -9.93 -9.50
C ILE A 199 11.85 -9.69 -8.00
N GLY A 200 12.92 -9.32 -7.29
CA GLY A 200 12.80 -8.77 -5.95
C GLY A 200 12.30 -7.32 -5.99
N LEU A 201 11.67 -6.86 -4.90
CA LEU A 201 10.98 -5.56 -4.84
C LEU A 201 11.87 -4.42 -4.34
N THR A 202 13.07 -4.75 -3.89
CA THR A 202 14.08 -3.72 -3.65
C THR A 202 14.58 -3.15 -4.99
N PRO A 203 14.89 -1.84 -5.06
CA PRO A 203 15.41 -1.22 -6.28
C PRO A 203 16.63 -1.97 -6.86
N GLU A 204 17.54 -2.39 -5.98
CA GLU A 204 18.75 -3.14 -6.34
C GLU A 204 18.42 -4.52 -6.94
N ALA A 205 17.56 -5.29 -6.27
CA ALA A 205 17.17 -6.61 -6.78
C ALA A 205 16.40 -6.53 -8.11
N SER A 206 15.50 -5.55 -8.23
CA SER A 206 14.79 -5.26 -9.49
C SER A 206 15.77 -4.88 -10.61
N TYR A 207 16.75 -4.02 -10.32
CA TYR A 207 17.75 -3.58 -11.30
C TYR A 207 18.63 -4.75 -11.76
N GLN A 208 19.16 -5.56 -10.84
CA GLN A 208 20.00 -6.70 -11.21
C GLN A 208 19.24 -7.72 -12.07
N ALA A 209 17.97 -8.00 -11.73
CA ALA A 209 17.14 -8.91 -12.51
C ALA A 209 16.87 -8.36 -13.93
N ALA A 210 16.55 -7.07 -14.06
CA ALA A 210 16.35 -6.43 -15.36
C ALA A 210 17.64 -6.40 -16.20
N ARG A 211 18.77 -6.10 -15.57
CA ARG A 211 20.08 -6.07 -16.23
C ARG A 211 20.45 -7.45 -16.77
N SER A 212 20.30 -8.51 -15.97
CA SER A 212 20.55 -9.88 -16.41
C SER A 212 19.60 -10.29 -17.55
N PHE A 213 18.31 -9.98 -17.43
CA PHE A 213 17.34 -10.27 -18.48
C PHE A 213 17.72 -9.67 -19.83
N PHE A 214 18.17 -8.40 -19.86
CA PHE A 214 18.67 -7.78 -21.09
C PHE A 214 20.03 -8.30 -21.54
N ALA A 215 20.93 -8.65 -20.62
CA ALA A 215 22.24 -9.24 -20.94
C ALA A 215 22.10 -10.62 -21.61
N ASP A 216 21.08 -11.40 -21.22
CA ASP A 216 20.74 -12.69 -21.82
C ASP A 216 20.12 -12.57 -23.23
N GLY A 217 20.02 -11.35 -23.76
CA GLY A 217 19.56 -11.09 -25.12
C GLY A 217 18.04 -10.94 -25.27
N HIS A 218 17.26 -10.97 -24.18
CA HIS A 218 15.82 -10.72 -24.26
C HIS A 218 15.54 -9.28 -24.69
N ARG A 219 14.63 -9.10 -25.63
CA ARG A 219 14.23 -7.79 -26.20
C ARG A 219 12.71 -7.71 -26.33
N PRO A 220 11.97 -7.56 -25.22
CA PRO A 220 10.57 -7.17 -25.29
C PRO A 220 10.46 -5.76 -25.88
N ASP A 221 9.34 -5.47 -26.53
CA ASP A 221 9.00 -4.12 -27.00
C ASP A 221 8.00 -3.42 -26.07
N GLY A 222 7.40 -4.15 -25.12
CA GLY A 222 6.55 -3.62 -24.07
C GLY A 222 6.78 -4.31 -22.72
N ILE A 223 6.92 -3.54 -21.65
CA ILE A 223 7.01 -4.05 -20.28
C ILE A 223 5.90 -3.44 -19.42
N PHE A 224 5.21 -4.29 -18.65
CA PHE A 224 4.44 -3.87 -17.50
C PHE A 224 5.20 -4.26 -16.21
N ALA A 225 5.66 -3.27 -15.47
CA ALA A 225 6.31 -3.44 -14.19
C ALA A 225 5.27 -3.41 -13.06
N ALA A 226 5.43 -4.31 -12.10
CA ALA A 226 4.48 -4.48 -11.00
C ALA A 226 4.37 -3.25 -10.09
N SER A 227 5.38 -2.37 -10.06
CA SER A 227 5.36 -1.08 -9.36
C SER A 227 6.24 -0.06 -10.08
N ASP A 228 6.13 1.21 -9.71
CA ASP A 228 6.95 2.30 -10.25
C ASP A 228 8.44 2.14 -9.88
N ILE A 229 8.75 1.59 -8.70
CA ILE A 229 10.13 1.31 -8.28
C ILE A 229 10.76 0.27 -9.20
N VAL A 230 10.04 -0.81 -9.49
CA VAL A 230 10.46 -1.82 -10.46
C VAL A 230 10.67 -1.17 -11.82
N ALA A 231 9.71 -0.36 -12.28
CA ALA A 231 9.79 0.30 -13.57
C ALA A 231 11.02 1.20 -13.69
N MET A 232 11.32 1.99 -12.65
CA MET A 232 12.52 2.83 -12.63
C MET A 232 13.80 2.00 -12.66
N SER A 233 13.86 0.87 -11.97
CA SER A 233 15.00 -0.06 -12.08
C SER A 233 15.14 -0.64 -13.49
N VAL A 234 14.03 -0.92 -14.18
CA VAL A 234 14.02 -1.34 -15.59
C VAL A 234 14.50 -0.21 -16.51
N LEU A 235 14.10 1.04 -16.29
CA LEU A 235 14.59 2.19 -17.06
C LEU A 235 16.13 2.30 -16.97
N THR A 236 16.68 2.20 -15.76
CA THR A 236 18.13 2.24 -15.56
C THR A 236 18.83 1.11 -16.30
N ALA A 237 18.34 -0.14 -16.17
CA ALA A 237 18.92 -1.29 -16.85
C ALA A 237 18.79 -1.21 -18.38
N ALA A 238 17.67 -0.69 -18.89
CA ALA A 238 17.45 -0.49 -20.32
C ALA A 238 18.41 0.56 -20.89
N ALA A 239 18.61 1.68 -20.19
CA ALA A 239 19.55 2.72 -20.58
C ALA A 239 20.99 2.19 -20.67
N GLU A 240 21.43 1.41 -19.68
CA GLU A 240 22.76 0.77 -19.69
C GLU A 240 22.92 -0.27 -20.81
N ALA A 241 21.83 -0.96 -21.16
CA ALA A 241 21.79 -1.89 -22.28
C ALA A 241 21.66 -1.19 -23.66
N GLY A 242 21.61 0.15 -23.69
CA GLY A 242 21.43 0.93 -24.92
C GLY A 242 20.06 0.78 -25.57
N ILE A 243 19.03 0.42 -24.79
CA ILE A 243 17.64 0.27 -25.24
C ILE A 243 16.90 1.60 -25.04
N ALA A 244 16.49 2.22 -26.14
CA ALA A 244 15.76 3.48 -26.12
C ALA A 244 14.31 3.30 -25.66
N VAL A 245 13.90 4.12 -24.70
CA VAL A 245 12.53 4.21 -24.18
C VAL A 245 12.01 5.62 -24.50
N PRO A 246 10.88 5.77 -25.20
CA PRO A 246 9.91 4.73 -25.56
C PRO A 246 10.17 4.05 -26.92
N GLU A 247 11.13 4.48 -27.73
CA GLU A 247 11.20 4.11 -29.16
C GLU A 247 11.28 2.58 -29.38
N GLN A 248 12.20 1.92 -28.69
CA GLN A 248 12.41 0.47 -28.79
C GLN A 248 11.60 -0.32 -27.76
N LEU A 249 11.37 0.26 -26.59
CA LEU A 249 10.67 -0.36 -25.47
C LEU A 249 9.69 0.64 -24.87
N SER A 250 8.39 0.33 -24.87
CA SER A 250 7.41 1.04 -24.04
C SER A 250 7.35 0.40 -22.65
N LEU A 251 7.32 1.21 -21.60
CA LEU A 251 7.31 0.78 -20.20
C LEU A 251 6.14 1.42 -19.44
N VAL A 252 5.39 0.59 -18.73
CA VAL A 252 4.29 1.01 -17.83
C VAL A 252 4.59 0.53 -16.41
N GLY A 253 4.54 1.44 -15.44
CA GLY A 253 4.60 1.13 -14.01
C GLY A 253 3.23 0.98 -13.35
N PHE A 254 3.22 1.00 -12.02
CA PHE A 254 2.01 1.01 -11.19
C PHE A 254 2.31 1.80 -9.92
N ASP A 255 1.32 2.50 -9.36
CA ASP A 255 1.29 3.31 -8.13
C ASP A 255 1.09 4.82 -8.41
N ASP A 256 1.78 5.38 -9.40
CA ASP A 256 1.94 6.83 -9.65
C ASP A 256 2.59 7.60 -8.50
N ILE A 257 3.68 7.05 -7.97
CA ILE A 257 4.48 7.73 -6.95
C ILE A 257 5.09 9.04 -7.51
N LEU A 258 5.46 9.96 -6.63
CA LEU A 258 6.07 11.24 -7.03
C LEU A 258 7.28 11.06 -7.95
N LEU A 259 8.08 10.01 -7.76
CA LEU A 259 9.26 9.75 -8.61
C LEU A 259 8.90 9.41 -10.06
N ALA A 260 7.69 8.89 -10.34
CA ALA A 260 7.28 8.51 -11.68
C ALA A 260 7.31 9.70 -12.65
N ARG A 261 6.89 10.90 -12.22
CA ARG A 261 6.94 12.12 -13.05
C ARG A 261 8.34 12.75 -13.16
N LEU A 262 9.27 12.36 -12.28
CA LEU A 262 10.63 12.88 -12.22
C LEU A 262 11.64 11.96 -12.92
N ALA A 263 11.24 10.74 -13.27
CA ALA A 263 12.04 9.80 -14.05
C ALA A 263 12.38 10.37 -15.42
N THR A 264 13.43 9.82 -16.05
CA THR A 264 13.85 10.17 -17.42
C THR A 264 13.90 8.88 -18.26
N PRO A 265 12.99 8.70 -19.24
CA PRO A 265 11.81 9.54 -19.50
C PRO A 265 10.79 9.49 -18.35
N PRO A 266 9.89 10.48 -18.22
CA PRO A 266 8.81 10.43 -17.22
C PRO A 266 7.95 9.18 -17.42
N LEU A 267 7.70 8.46 -16.32
CA LEU A 267 7.12 7.12 -16.32
C LEU A 267 5.60 7.15 -16.51
N THR A 268 5.11 6.50 -17.56
CA THR A 268 3.71 6.08 -17.71
C THR A 268 3.40 5.02 -16.67
N THR A 269 2.28 5.17 -15.96
CA THR A 269 1.95 4.32 -14.81
C THR A 269 0.46 4.24 -14.56
N ILE A 270 0.03 3.18 -13.88
CA ILE A 270 -1.33 3.03 -13.37
C ILE A 270 -1.40 3.68 -11.98
N ARG A 271 -2.15 4.77 -11.85
CA ARG A 271 -2.35 5.49 -10.59
C ARG A 271 -3.30 4.74 -9.68
N GLN A 272 -2.89 4.64 -8.41
CA GLN A 272 -3.75 4.31 -7.28
C GLN A 272 -4.22 5.59 -6.57
N ASP A 273 -5.45 5.63 -6.09
CA ASP A 273 -5.95 6.70 -5.22
C ASP A 273 -5.50 6.45 -3.77
N ILE A 274 -4.22 6.76 -3.50
CA ILE A 274 -3.60 6.51 -2.18
C ILE A 274 -4.23 7.40 -1.10
N GLU A 275 -4.51 8.66 -1.41
CA GLU A 275 -5.13 9.62 -0.48
C GLU A 275 -6.55 9.20 -0.12
N GLY A 276 -7.43 8.98 -1.12
CA GLY A 276 -8.79 8.51 -0.88
C GLY A 276 -8.81 7.13 -0.23
N GLY A 277 -7.84 6.29 -0.56
CA GLY A 277 -7.58 5.00 0.08
C GLY A 277 -7.31 5.10 1.58
N ALA A 278 -6.39 5.98 1.99
CA ALA A 278 -6.05 6.23 3.38
C ALA A 278 -7.25 6.75 4.18
N HIS A 279 -8.00 7.72 3.63
CA HIS A 279 -9.23 8.21 4.26
C HIS A 279 -10.27 7.10 4.44
N THR A 280 -10.43 6.24 3.42
CA THR A 280 -11.38 5.11 3.49
C THR A 280 -10.95 4.08 4.54
N LEU A 281 -9.66 3.76 4.64
CA LEU A 281 -9.14 2.88 5.69
C LEU A 281 -9.48 3.42 7.09
N VAL A 282 -9.17 4.69 7.35
CA VAL A 282 -9.46 5.32 8.64
C VAL A 282 -10.95 5.35 8.91
N ASP A 283 -11.78 5.72 7.93
CA ASP A 283 -13.23 5.75 8.13
C ASP A 283 -13.80 4.37 8.48
N LEU A 284 -13.46 3.34 7.71
CA LEU A 284 -13.94 1.97 7.95
C LEU A 284 -13.44 1.44 9.29
N LEU A 285 -12.20 1.72 9.68
CA LEU A 285 -11.69 1.31 10.99
C LEU A 285 -12.51 1.92 12.12
N PHE A 286 -12.76 3.23 12.07
CA PHE A 286 -13.54 3.91 13.11
C PHE A 286 -15.01 3.46 13.12
N ARG A 287 -15.58 3.16 11.95
CA ARG A 287 -16.91 2.54 11.88
C ARG A 287 -16.93 1.18 12.57
N SER A 288 -15.93 0.34 12.32
CA SER A 288 -15.77 -0.95 12.99
C SER A 288 -15.59 -0.81 14.51
N MET A 289 -14.76 0.13 14.96
CA MET A 289 -14.58 0.44 16.39
C MET A 289 -15.88 0.87 17.09
N ASN A 290 -16.80 1.48 16.34
CA ASN A 290 -18.13 1.88 16.84
C ASN A 290 -19.18 0.76 16.70
N GLY A 291 -18.80 -0.44 16.27
CA GLY A 291 -19.69 -1.58 16.09
C GLY A 291 -20.61 -1.48 14.87
N ASN A 292 -20.25 -0.66 13.88
CA ASN A 292 -21.00 -0.57 12.62
C ASN A 292 -20.51 -1.60 11.61
N ASP A 293 -21.43 -2.09 10.78
CA ASP A 293 -21.08 -2.93 9.63
C ASP A 293 -20.21 -2.17 8.63
N ILE A 294 -19.20 -2.86 8.12
CA ILE A 294 -18.26 -2.39 7.11
C ILE A 294 -18.07 -3.43 6.02
N ALA A 295 -17.70 -2.98 4.83
CA ALA A 295 -17.47 -3.83 3.67
C ALA A 295 -16.21 -3.38 2.94
N SER A 296 -15.56 -4.33 2.25
CA SER A 296 -14.37 -4.04 1.45
C SER A 296 -14.67 -3.08 0.30
N VAL A 297 -13.73 -2.18 0.01
CA VAL A 297 -13.86 -1.13 -1.00
C VAL A 297 -12.71 -1.26 -2.00
N GLN A 298 -13.03 -1.20 -3.30
CA GLN A 298 -12.04 -1.14 -4.37
C GLN A 298 -12.23 0.12 -5.20
N SER A 299 -11.18 0.93 -5.30
CA SER A 299 -11.16 2.11 -6.15
C SER A 299 -10.71 1.76 -7.56
N ALA A 300 -11.33 2.39 -8.56
CA ALA A 300 -10.92 2.23 -9.94
C ALA A 300 -9.56 2.92 -10.18
N PRO A 301 -8.56 2.23 -10.74
CA PRO A 301 -7.31 2.87 -11.13
C PRO A 301 -7.48 3.73 -12.39
N THR A 302 -6.50 4.61 -12.64
CA THR A 302 -6.42 5.38 -13.89
C THR A 302 -5.04 5.27 -14.51
N LEU A 303 -4.96 5.09 -15.83
CA LEU A 303 -3.69 5.21 -16.55
C LEU A 303 -3.24 6.68 -16.61
N VAL A 304 -1.99 6.94 -16.24
CA VAL A 304 -1.33 8.23 -16.37
C VAL A 304 -0.26 8.10 -17.44
N GLU A 305 -0.58 8.52 -18.66
CA GLU A 305 0.33 8.46 -19.80
C GLU A 305 1.40 9.55 -19.72
N ARG A 306 2.66 9.16 -19.92
CA ARG A 306 3.85 10.02 -19.93
C ARG A 306 4.85 9.54 -21.00
N GLY A 307 6.11 9.95 -20.87
CA GLY A 307 7.14 9.76 -21.89
C GLY A 307 7.69 8.34 -22.04
N SER A 308 7.39 7.41 -21.13
CA SER A 308 7.97 6.04 -21.20
C SER A 308 7.21 5.06 -22.09
N SER A 309 6.08 5.45 -22.70
CA SER A 309 5.27 4.52 -23.51
C SER A 309 4.72 5.12 -24.79
#